data_AF-A0A536Y6F2-F1
#
_entry.id   AF-A0A536Y6F2-F1
#
_cell.length_a   1.000
_cell.length_b   1.000
_cell.length_c   1.000
_cell.angle_alpha   90.00
_cell.angle_beta   90.00
_cell.angle_gamma   90.00
#
_symmetry.space_group_name_H-M   'P 1'
#
loop_
_entity.id
_entity.type
_entity.pdbx_description
1 polymer ?
#
loop_
_entity_poly.entity_id
_entity_poly.type
_entity_poly.pdbx_seq_one_letter_code
_entity_poly.pdbx_strand_id
1 'polypeptide(L)'
;MLGMRLFFRTPMTRRVAVASILGVAGIVIVFYPELARLQGSAATAKGALFTAISVLIAALGTMVAYRNQRSGVPLWQGMAWGMLYGALSVLAIGLATGKALAFETTPAYMLSLGYLAMLGSIAAFASYLTLLKRIGAARAGYIGVMVPIVALLLSAAFEGFRFHALTWLGIGVSVAGNVLILRTERA
;
A
#
# COMPACT_ATOMS: atom_id res chain seq x y z
N MET A 1 2.08 8.61 -8.21
CA MET A 1 1.57 9.63 -9.17
C MET A 1 2.68 10.37 -9.91
N LEU A 2 3.70 10.90 -9.22
CA LEU A 2 4.84 11.57 -9.88
C LEU A 2 5.55 10.70 -10.93
N GLY A 3 5.80 9.42 -10.64
CA GLY A 3 6.38 8.49 -11.62
C GLY A 3 5.50 8.27 -12.87
N MET A 4 4.18 8.25 -12.71
CA MET A 4 3.24 8.12 -13.84
C MET A 4 3.22 9.38 -14.74
N ARG A 5 3.47 10.56 -14.17
CA ARG A 5 3.65 11.80 -14.93
C ARG A 5 4.98 11.79 -15.70
N LEU A 6 6.07 11.39 -15.02
CA LEU A 6 7.41 11.38 -15.60
C LEU A 6 7.54 10.35 -16.74
N PHE A 7 7.06 9.12 -16.53
CA PHE A 7 7.25 8.02 -17.48
C PHE A 7 6.10 7.85 -18.49
N PHE A 8 4.86 8.17 -18.11
CA PHE A 8 3.68 7.89 -18.95
C PHE A 8 2.92 9.16 -19.38
N ARG A 9 3.46 10.36 -19.10
CA ARG A 9 2.87 11.67 -19.44
C ARG A 9 1.39 11.81 -19.10
N THR A 10 0.95 11.14 -18.03
CA THR A 10 -0.43 11.27 -17.55
C THR A 10 -0.66 12.69 -16.99
N PRO A 11 -1.69 13.42 -17.43
CA PRO A 11 -1.91 14.79 -16.99
C PRO A 11 -2.25 14.81 -15.49
N MET A 12 -1.46 15.54 -14.72
CA MET A 12 -1.68 15.72 -13.29
C MET A 12 -2.50 17.00 -13.10
N THR A 13 -3.80 16.86 -12.82
CA THR A 13 -4.63 18.01 -12.49
C THR A 13 -4.22 18.59 -11.13
N ARG A 14 -4.28 19.91 -10.97
CA ARG A 14 -3.98 20.58 -9.69
C ARG A 14 -4.76 19.96 -8.51
N ARG A 15 -5.96 19.46 -8.77
CA ARG A 15 -6.85 18.81 -7.79
C ARG A 15 -6.28 17.49 -7.27
N VAL A 16 -5.67 16.67 -8.14
CA VAL A 16 -5.01 15.42 -7.75
C VAL A 16 -3.79 15.70 -6.87
N ALA A 17 -3.06 16.80 -7.12
CA ALA A 17 -1.95 17.23 -6.26
C ALA A 17 -2.46 17.62 -4.86
N VAL A 18 -3.49 18.47 -4.78
CA VAL A 18 -4.10 18.89 -3.51
C VAL A 18 -4.61 17.70 -2.72
N ALA A 19 -5.31 16.76 -3.37
CA ALA A 19 -5.83 15.59 -2.67
C ALA A 19 -4.76 14.61 -2.22
N SER A 20 -3.66 14.47 -2.98
CA SER A 20 -2.50 13.69 -2.55
C SER A 20 -1.88 14.28 -1.28
N ILE A 21 -1.75 15.61 -1.22
CA ILE A 21 -1.24 16.32 -0.03
C ILE A 21 -2.18 16.11 1.16
N LEU A 22 -3.49 16.26 0.97
CA LEU A 22 -4.48 16.02 2.02
C LEU A 22 -4.47 14.57 2.52
N GLY A 23 -4.35 13.59 1.61
CA GLY A 23 -4.24 12.18 1.97
C GLY A 23 -2.99 11.88 2.79
N VAL A 24 -1.83 12.40 2.37
CA VAL A 24 -0.58 12.28 3.13
C VAL A 24 -0.68 12.97 4.48
N ALA A 25 -1.22 14.19 4.54
CA ALA A 25 -1.41 14.92 5.79
C ALA A 25 -2.33 14.17 6.76
N GLY A 26 -3.44 13.59 6.26
CA GLY A 26 -4.34 12.77 7.08
C GLY A 26 -3.64 11.55 7.67
N ILE A 27 -2.85 10.82 6.87
CA ILE A 27 -2.05 9.68 7.35
C ILE A 27 -1.02 10.14 8.39
N VAL A 28 -0.31 11.25 8.15
CA VAL A 28 0.65 11.81 9.12
C VAL A 28 -0.03 12.18 10.43
N ILE A 29 -1.23 12.77 10.40
CA ILE A 29 -2.00 13.09 11.61
C ILE A 29 -2.38 11.82 12.37
N VAL A 30 -2.87 10.79 11.66
CA VAL A 30 -3.22 9.50 12.27
C VAL A 30 -2.05 8.88 13.02
N PHE A 31 -0.86 8.89 12.41
CA PHE A 31 0.34 8.26 12.96
C PHE A 31 1.24 9.22 13.75
N TYR A 32 0.86 10.49 13.91
CA TYR A 32 1.66 11.50 14.62
C TYR A 32 2.04 11.07 16.05
N PRO A 33 1.14 10.49 16.87
CA PRO A 33 1.49 10.06 18.23
C PRO A 33 2.60 8.99 18.23
N GLU A 34 2.55 8.05 17.30
CA GLU A 34 3.59 7.03 17.12
C GLU A 34 4.90 7.63 16.60
N LEU A 35 4.84 8.58 15.66
CA LEU A 35 6.03 9.29 15.16
C LEU A 35 6.69 10.15 16.26
N ALA A 36 5.89 10.80 17.11
CA ALA A 36 6.39 11.63 18.20
C ALA A 36 7.08 10.81 19.30
N ARG A 37 6.76 9.50 19.40
CA ARG A 37 7.44 8.56 20.30
C ARG A 37 8.77 8.03 19.75
N LEU A 38 9.04 8.22 18.46
CA LEU A 38 10.32 7.82 17.87
C LEU A 38 11.44 8.71 18.40
N GLN A 39 12.33 8.13 19.18
CA GLN A 39 13.57 8.80 19.55
C GLN A 39 14.49 8.90 18.31
N GLY A 40 15.13 10.05 18.12
CA GLY A 40 16.06 10.31 17.02
C GLY A 40 17.34 9.49 17.15
N SER A 41 17.26 8.21 16.82
CA SER A 41 18.36 7.25 16.85
C SER A 41 18.84 6.90 15.44
N ALA A 42 20.07 6.39 15.32
CA ALA A 42 20.58 5.87 14.05
C ALA A 42 19.70 4.73 13.48
N ALA A 43 19.05 3.94 14.35
CA ALA A 43 18.11 2.90 13.93
C ALA A 43 16.85 3.49 13.28
N THR A 44 16.32 4.59 13.84
CA THR A 44 15.18 5.32 13.28
C THR A 44 15.50 5.87 11.88
N ALA A 45 16.69 6.45 11.71
CA ALA A 45 17.13 6.96 10.41
C ALA A 45 17.28 5.83 9.36
N LYS A 46 17.85 4.69 9.76
CA LYS A 46 17.98 3.51 8.90
C LYS A 46 16.61 2.94 8.51
N GLY A 47 15.67 2.87 9.45
CA GLY A 47 14.29 2.47 9.20
C GLY A 47 13.61 3.39 8.18
N ALA A 48 13.72 4.71 8.36
CA ALA A 48 13.18 5.69 7.44
C ALA A 48 13.75 5.55 6.01
N LEU A 49 15.06 5.30 5.89
CA LEU A 49 15.70 5.05 4.59
C LEU A 49 15.13 3.79 3.92
N PHE A 50 14.99 2.68 4.66
CA PHE A 50 14.39 1.47 4.10
C PHE A 50 12.93 1.66 3.70
N THR A 51 12.14 2.41 4.49
CA THR A 51 10.77 2.76 4.12
C THR A 51 10.73 3.57 2.82
N ALA A 52 11.61 4.56 2.66
CA ALA A 52 11.70 5.36 1.43
C ALA A 52 12.05 4.49 0.21
N ILE A 53 13.06 3.61 0.34
CA ILE A 53 13.46 2.67 -0.71
C ILE A 53 12.29 1.73 -1.05
N SER A 54 11.60 1.20 -0.04
CA SER A 54 10.45 0.31 -0.20
C SER A 54 9.33 0.96 -1.01
N VAL A 55 8.97 2.20 -0.66
CA VAL A 55 7.93 2.97 -1.38
C VAL A 55 8.33 3.24 -2.83
N LEU A 56 9.61 3.55 -3.10
CA LEU A 56 10.12 3.74 -4.46
C LEU A 56 10.03 2.46 -5.29
N ILE A 57 10.47 1.32 -4.73
CA ILE A 57 10.39 0.01 -5.40
C ILE A 57 8.93 -0.36 -5.66
N ALA A 58 8.03 -0.16 -4.69
CA ALA A 58 6.60 -0.45 -4.85
C ALA A 58 5.95 0.43 -5.95
N ALA A 59 6.35 1.71 -6.03
CA ALA A 59 5.90 2.62 -7.07
C ALA A 59 6.40 2.18 -8.46
N LEU A 60 7.67 1.76 -8.57
CA LEU A 60 8.25 1.19 -9.79
C LEU A 60 7.52 -0.10 -10.20
N GLY A 61 7.26 -1.00 -9.25
CA GLY A 61 6.50 -2.23 -9.49
C GLY A 61 5.10 -1.96 -10.06
N THR A 62 4.39 -0.98 -9.50
CA THR A 62 3.08 -0.56 -10.01
C THR A 62 3.17 0.03 -11.42
N MET A 63 4.23 0.78 -11.73
CA MET A 63 4.47 1.34 -13.06
C MET A 63 4.79 0.26 -14.10
N VAL A 64 5.61 -0.73 -13.75
CA VAL A 64 5.91 -1.89 -14.61
C VAL A 64 4.64 -2.72 -14.83
N ALA A 65 3.86 -2.96 -13.79
CA ALA A 65 2.57 -3.65 -13.91
C ALA A 65 1.62 -2.89 -14.85
N TYR A 66 1.55 -1.57 -14.74
CA TYR A 66 0.75 -0.73 -15.64
C TYR A 66 1.23 -0.82 -17.10
N ARG A 67 2.56 -0.80 -17.33
CA ARG A 67 3.14 -0.99 -18.65
C ARG A 67 2.78 -2.35 -19.24
N ASN A 68 2.98 -3.43 -18.48
CA ASN A 68 2.69 -4.80 -18.92
C ASN A 68 1.23 -4.99 -19.31
N GLN A 69 0.31 -4.36 -18.57
CA GLN A 69 -1.11 -4.36 -18.92
C GLN A 69 -1.39 -3.62 -20.24
N ARG A 70 -0.70 -2.50 -20.51
CA ARG A 70 -0.81 -1.77 -21.78
C ARG A 70 -0.24 -2.54 -22.97
N SER A 71 0.79 -3.37 -22.77
CA SER A 71 1.33 -4.26 -23.79
C SER A 71 0.51 -5.54 -24.00
N GLY A 72 -0.66 -5.67 -23.35
CA GLY A 72 -1.57 -6.79 -23.56
C GLY A 72 -1.22 -8.07 -22.80
N VAL A 73 -0.26 -8.02 -21.85
CA VAL A 73 0.09 -9.17 -21.02
C VAL A 73 -1.13 -9.59 -20.18
N PRO A 74 -1.53 -10.88 -20.20
CA PRO A 74 -2.64 -11.36 -19.37
C PRO A 74 -2.38 -11.16 -17.87
N LEU A 75 -3.38 -10.64 -17.16
CA LEU A 75 -3.26 -10.23 -15.76
C LEU A 75 -2.74 -11.35 -14.85
N TRP A 76 -3.34 -12.54 -14.95
CA TRP A 76 -3.00 -13.69 -14.10
C TRP A 76 -1.58 -14.19 -14.32
N GLN A 77 -1.11 -14.21 -15.58
CA GLN A 77 0.24 -14.65 -15.91
C GLN A 77 1.28 -13.64 -15.40
N GLY A 78 1.05 -12.35 -15.62
CA GLY A 78 1.92 -11.29 -15.09
C GLY A 78 1.97 -11.30 -13.56
N MET A 79 0.83 -11.53 -12.90
CA MET A 79 0.77 -11.62 -11.45
C MET A 79 1.48 -12.88 -10.91
N ALA A 80 1.30 -14.04 -11.55
CA ALA A 80 1.96 -15.27 -11.15
C ALA A 80 3.49 -15.14 -11.19
N TRP A 81 4.04 -14.61 -12.28
CA TRP A 81 5.48 -14.35 -12.39
C TRP A 81 5.96 -13.28 -11.40
N GLY A 82 5.20 -12.20 -11.22
CA GLY A 82 5.53 -11.16 -10.24
C GLY A 82 5.58 -11.69 -8.81
N MET A 83 4.60 -12.49 -8.41
CA MET A 83 4.54 -13.12 -7.09
C MET A 83 5.63 -14.17 -6.90
N LEU A 84 5.93 -14.98 -7.93
CA LEU A 84 7.02 -15.96 -7.88
C LEU A 84 8.37 -15.29 -7.66
N TYR A 85 8.71 -14.27 -8.46
CA TYR A 85 9.96 -13.54 -8.29
C TYR A 85 10.01 -12.79 -6.96
N GLY A 86 8.89 -12.25 -6.48
CA GLY A 86 8.78 -11.65 -5.16
C GLY A 86 9.08 -12.65 -4.04
N ALA A 87 8.45 -13.83 -4.09
CA ALA A 87 8.65 -14.90 -3.11
C ALA A 87 10.10 -15.40 -3.10
N LEU A 88 10.69 -15.64 -4.28
CA LEU A 88 12.09 -16.06 -4.40
C LEU A 88 13.06 -14.98 -3.88
N SER A 89 12.77 -13.71 -4.14
CA SER A 89 13.60 -12.60 -3.64
C SER A 89 13.55 -12.50 -2.12
N VAL A 90 12.35 -12.60 -1.53
CA VAL A 90 12.18 -12.60 -0.06
C VAL A 90 12.89 -13.80 0.56
N LEU A 91 12.77 -14.98 -0.05
CA LEU A 91 13.46 -16.20 0.40
C LEU A 91 14.98 -16.03 0.37
N ALA A 92 15.53 -15.56 -0.77
CA ALA A 92 16.97 -15.34 -0.93
C ALA A 92 17.52 -14.32 0.08
N ILE A 93 16.83 -13.19 0.27
CA ILE A 93 17.22 -12.16 1.25
C ILE A 93 17.13 -12.73 2.68
N GLY A 94 16.09 -13.49 3.00
CA GLY A 94 15.92 -14.13 4.31
C GLY A 94 17.08 -15.06 4.65
N LEU A 95 17.45 -15.93 3.70
CA LEU A 95 18.59 -16.84 3.84
C LEU A 95 19.92 -16.08 3.93
N ALA A 96 20.14 -15.07 3.09
CA ALA A 96 21.34 -14.23 3.12
C ALA A 96 21.49 -13.45 4.43
N THR A 97 20.38 -13.13 5.11
CA THR A 97 20.38 -12.46 6.42
C THR A 97 20.51 -13.45 7.58
N GLY A 98 20.67 -14.75 7.31
CA GLY A 98 20.82 -15.80 8.32
C GLY A 98 19.53 -16.12 9.10
N LYS A 99 18.36 -15.75 8.56
CA LYS A 99 17.09 -16.12 9.20
C LYS A 99 16.80 -17.60 8.97
N ALA A 100 16.48 -18.33 10.04
CA ALA A 100 16.03 -19.71 9.93
C ALA A 100 14.68 -19.77 9.21
N LEU A 101 14.50 -20.76 8.34
CA LEU A 101 13.20 -21.09 7.76
C LEU A 101 12.37 -21.82 8.82
N ALA A 102 11.76 -21.05 9.72
CA ALA A 102 10.82 -21.57 10.68
C ALA A 102 9.52 -21.92 9.96
N PHE A 103 9.24 -23.22 9.85
CA PHE A 103 7.96 -23.73 9.35
C PHE A 103 7.32 -24.58 10.44
N GLU A 104 6.24 -24.06 11.01
CA GLU A 104 5.48 -24.79 12.02
C GLU A 104 4.33 -25.54 11.35
N THR A 105 4.19 -26.83 11.65
CA THR A 105 3.08 -27.66 11.14
C THR A 105 1.80 -27.50 11.96
N THR A 106 1.70 -26.43 12.76
CA THR A 106 0.51 -26.15 13.57
C THR A 106 -0.64 -25.69 12.67
N PRO A 107 -1.90 -26.11 12.95
CA PRO A 107 -3.05 -25.66 12.17
C PRO A 107 -3.19 -24.13 12.13
N ALA A 108 -2.86 -23.46 13.24
CA ALA A 108 -2.88 -21.99 13.31
C ALA A 108 -1.91 -21.33 12.32
N TYR A 109 -0.66 -21.80 12.25
CA TYR A 109 0.32 -21.30 11.29
C TYR A 109 -0.08 -21.60 9.85
N MET A 110 -0.50 -22.83 9.56
CA MET A 110 -0.88 -23.22 8.20
C MET A 110 -2.11 -22.48 7.68
N LEU A 111 -3.14 -22.30 8.53
CA LEU A 111 -4.35 -21.56 8.17
C LEU A 111 -4.07 -20.07 8.00
N SER A 112 -3.27 -19.45 8.87
CA SER A 112 -2.90 -18.04 8.74
C SER A 112 -2.03 -17.79 7.50
N LEU A 113 -1.05 -18.66 7.23
CA LEU A 113 -0.24 -18.60 6.02
C LEU A 113 -1.08 -18.78 4.76
N GLY A 114 -1.99 -19.77 4.73
CA GLY A 114 -2.90 -19.99 3.61
C GLY A 114 -3.84 -18.82 3.37
N TYR A 115 -4.43 -18.27 4.44
CA TYR A 115 -5.28 -17.08 4.38
C TYR A 115 -4.52 -15.88 3.78
N LEU A 116 -3.31 -15.61 4.26
CA LEU A 116 -2.52 -14.46 3.81
C LEU A 116 -2.03 -14.62 2.37
N ALA A 117 -1.66 -15.84 1.96
CA ALA A 117 -1.25 -16.13 0.60
C ALA A 117 -2.43 -16.01 -0.39
N MET A 118 -3.58 -16.60 -0.07
CA MET A 118 -4.74 -16.61 -0.96
C MET A 118 -5.49 -15.29 -0.94
N LEU A 119 -6.01 -14.87 0.21
CA LEU A 119 -6.87 -13.71 0.33
C LEU A 119 -6.05 -12.42 0.46
N GLY A 120 -5.03 -12.43 1.32
CA GLY A 120 -4.17 -11.25 1.56
C GLY A 120 -3.29 -10.87 0.37
N SER A 121 -2.94 -11.83 -0.48
CA SER A 121 -2.04 -11.62 -1.62
C SER A 121 -2.74 -11.82 -2.96
N ILE A 122 -3.08 -13.06 -3.34
CA ILE A 122 -3.60 -13.37 -4.68
C ILE A 122 -4.90 -12.61 -4.98
N ALA A 123 -5.90 -12.73 -4.12
CA ALA A 123 -7.19 -12.09 -4.32
C ALA A 123 -7.10 -10.56 -4.22
N ALA A 124 -6.33 -10.05 -3.24
CA ALA A 124 -6.13 -8.62 -3.04
C ALA A 124 -5.44 -7.96 -4.25
N PHE A 125 -4.33 -8.53 -4.75
CA PHE A 125 -3.62 -8.01 -5.91
C PHE A 125 -4.41 -8.19 -7.22
N ALA A 126 -5.09 -9.32 -7.41
CA ALA A 126 -5.96 -9.51 -8.56
C ALA A 126 -7.06 -8.45 -8.61
N SER A 127 -7.70 -8.16 -7.47
CA SER A 127 -8.70 -7.11 -7.34
C SER A 127 -8.11 -5.73 -7.57
N TYR A 128 -6.97 -5.42 -6.95
CA TYR A 128 -6.26 -4.14 -7.10
C TYR A 128 -5.87 -3.87 -8.55
N LEU A 129 -5.22 -4.82 -9.22
CA LEU A 129 -4.77 -4.67 -10.59
C LEU A 129 -5.94 -4.63 -11.59
N THR A 130 -7.02 -5.38 -11.32
CA THR A 130 -8.27 -5.29 -12.10
C THR A 130 -8.90 -3.90 -11.95
N LEU A 131 -8.93 -3.37 -10.73
CA LEU A 131 -9.42 -2.02 -10.46
C LEU A 131 -8.55 -0.99 -11.18
N LEU A 132 -7.22 -1.09 -11.05
CA LEU A 132 -6.26 -0.24 -11.73
C LEU A 132 -6.48 -0.21 -13.26
N LYS A 133 -6.79 -1.37 -13.85
CA LYS A 133 -7.12 -1.49 -15.28
C LYS A 133 -8.45 -0.80 -15.64
N ARG A 134 -9.47 -0.91 -14.79
CA ARG A 134 -10.83 -0.39 -15.07
C ARG A 134 -10.99 1.10 -14.81
N ILE A 135 -10.45 1.61 -13.71
CA ILE A 135 -10.69 2.98 -13.24
C ILE A 135 -9.45 3.87 -13.28
N GLY A 136 -8.28 3.32 -13.67
CA GLY A 136 -7.04 4.05 -13.84
C GLY A 136 -6.28 4.36 -12.53
N ALA A 137 -5.01 4.73 -12.69
CA ALA A 137 -4.09 4.98 -11.57
C ALA A 137 -4.49 6.15 -10.66
N ALA A 138 -5.22 7.14 -11.19
CA ALA A 138 -5.69 8.29 -10.42
C ALA A 138 -6.72 7.86 -9.36
N ARG A 139 -7.74 7.08 -9.76
CA ARG A 139 -8.77 6.59 -8.83
C ARG A 139 -8.29 5.44 -7.95
N ALA A 140 -7.37 4.59 -8.44
CA ALA A 140 -6.76 3.53 -7.63
C ALA A 140 -6.03 4.06 -6.38
N GLY A 141 -5.58 5.33 -6.40
CA GLY A 141 -5.04 6.02 -5.22
C GLY A 141 -5.98 6.07 -4.01
N TYR A 142 -7.30 5.94 -4.22
CA TYR A 142 -8.32 5.84 -3.17
C TYR A 142 -8.01 4.72 -2.16
N ILE A 143 -7.48 3.59 -2.64
CA ILE A 143 -7.15 2.44 -1.81
C ILE A 143 -6.09 2.80 -0.77
N GLY A 144 -5.08 3.60 -1.15
CA GLY A 144 -4.00 3.98 -0.24
C GLY A 144 -4.48 4.75 1.00
N VAL A 145 -5.62 5.44 0.89
CA VAL A 145 -6.24 6.16 2.01
C VAL A 145 -7.20 5.28 2.81
N MET A 146 -7.92 4.37 2.15
CA MET A 146 -8.85 3.47 2.83
C MET A 146 -8.16 2.38 3.64
N VAL A 147 -7.02 1.87 3.17
CA VAL A 147 -6.33 0.75 3.83
C VAL A 147 -6.01 1.06 5.31
N PRO A 148 -5.39 2.20 5.67
CA PRO A 148 -5.17 2.56 7.08
C PRO A 148 -6.47 2.67 7.88
N ILE A 149 -7.53 3.21 7.30
CA ILE A 149 -8.82 3.40 7.99
C ILE A 149 -9.45 2.05 8.32
N VAL A 150 -9.50 1.14 7.34
CA VAL A 150 -10.02 -0.22 7.55
C VAL A 150 -9.14 -0.98 8.56
N ALA A 151 -7.82 -0.82 8.49
CA ALA A 151 -6.91 -1.42 9.47
C ALA A 151 -7.20 -0.92 10.89
N LEU A 152 -7.39 0.39 11.10
CA LEU A 152 -7.73 0.95 12.41
C LEU A 152 -9.08 0.46 12.95
N LEU A 153 -10.09 0.30 12.08
CA LEU A 153 -11.39 -0.25 12.47
C LEU A 153 -11.26 -1.71 12.91
N LEU A 154 -10.45 -2.51 12.21
CA LEU A 154 -10.16 -3.89 12.61
C LEU A 154 -9.36 -3.93 13.92
N SER A 155 -8.33 -3.09 14.09
CA SER A 155 -7.60 -2.99 15.36
C SER A 155 -8.51 -2.53 16.52
N ALA A 156 -9.49 -1.67 16.28
CA ALA A 156 -10.46 -1.30 17.31
C ALA A 156 -11.38 -2.47 17.68
N ALA A 157 -11.79 -3.27 16.71
CA ALA A 157 -12.69 -4.40 16.91
C ALA A 157 -12.00 -5.61 17.56
N PHE A 158 -10.75 -5.90 17.19
CA PHE A 158 -10.05 -7.13 17.58
C PHE A 158 -8.87 -6.91 18.54
N GLU A 159 -8.26 -5.73 18.55
CA GLU A 159 -7.04 -5.45 19.33
C GLU A 159 -7.29 -4.42 20.46
N GLY A 160 -8.53 -3.97 20.65
CA GLY A 160 -8.90 -3.00 21.69
C GLY A 160 -8.36 -1.59 21.45
N PHE A 161 -8.02 -1.25 20.19
CA PHE A 161 -7.53 0.09 19.84
C PHE A 161 -8.56 1.16 20.20
N ARG A 162 -8.14 2.14 21.02
CA ARG A 162 -9.00 3.25 21.45
C ARG A 162 -8.78 4.47 20.58
N PHE A 163 -9.81 4.85 19.81
CA PHE A 163 -9.79 6.07 19.04
C PHE A 163 -9.59 7.30 19.93
N HIS A 164 -8.58 8.11 19.61
CA HIS A 164 -8.40 9.44 20.18
C HIS A 164 -8.90 10.52 19.20
N ALA A 165 -9.08 11.75 19.70
CA ALA A 165 -9.51 12.89 18.87
C ALA A 165 -8.63 13.09 17.63
N LEU A 166 -7.32 12.84 17.74
CA LEU A 166 -6.37 12.89 16.62
C LEU A 166 -6.63 11.83 15.55
N THR A 167 -7.00 10.61 15.95
CA THR A 167 -7.34 9.54 15.01
C THR A 167 -8.60 9.89 14.23
N TRP A 168 -9.62 10.44 14.89
CA TRP A 168 -10.84 10.91 14.23
C TRP A 168 -10.58 12.08 13.28
N LEU A 169 -9.74 13.05 13.69
CA LEU A 169 -9.33 14.17 12.84
C LEU A 169 -8.59 13.67 11.60
N GLY A 170 -7.63 12.77 11.78
CA GLY A 170 -6.85 12.18 10.69
C GLY A 170 -7.71 11.39 9.71
N ILE A 171 -8.64 10.56 10.21
CA ILE A 171 -9.64 9.87 9.38
C ILE A 171 -10.48 10.88 8.60
N GLY A 172 -10.98 11.94 9.26
CA GLY A 172 -11.78 12.99 8.62
C GLY A 172 -11.03 13.70 7.48
N VAL A 173 -9.78 14.10 7.71
CA VAL A 173 -8.93 14.76 6.69
C VAL A 173 -8.63 13.80 5.54
N SER A 174 -8.28 12.55 5.84
CA SER A 174 -8.05 11.51 4.84
C SER A 174 -9.29 11.26 3.97
N VAL A 175 -10.47 11.09 4.58
CA VAL A 175 -11.74 10.91 3.86
C VAL A 175 -12.08 12.15 3.03
N ALA A 176 -11.89 13.36 3.56
CA ALA A 176 -12.15 14.60 2.83
C ALA A 176 -11.27 14.74 1.57
N GLY A 177 -9.97 14.45 1.70
CA GLY A 177 -9.06 14.40 0.55
C GLY A 177 -9.50 13.36 -0.50
N ASN A 178 -10.05 12.24 -0.04
CA ASN A 178 -10.51 11.16 -0.92
C ASN A 178 -11.81 11.50 -1.66
N VAL A 179 -12.77 12.14 -0.96
CA VAL A 179 -14.01 12.64 -1.55
C VAL A 179 -13.72 13.69 -2.63
N LEU A 180 -12.69 14.53 -2.43
CA LEU A 180 -12.27 15.53 -3.42
C LEU A 180 -11.77 14.89 -4.74
N ILE A 181 -11.06 13.75 -4.65
CA ILE A 181 -10.63 12.95 -5.81
C ILE A 181 -11.85 12.38 -6.55
N LEU A 182 -12.78 11.77 -5.82
CA LEU A 182 -13.93 11.08 -6.41
C LEU A 182 -14.98 12.02 -7.02
N ARG A 183 -15.22 13.19 -6.40
CA ARG A 183 -16.22 14.16 -6.89
C ARG A 183 -15.85 14.83 -8.20
N THR A 184 -14.58 14.77 -8.62
CA THR A 184 -14.09 15.57 -9.74
C THR A 184 -14.23 14.90 -11.11
N GLU A 185 -14.42 13.57 -11.19
CA GLU A 185 -14.53 12.87 -12.49
C GLU A 185 -15.99 12.55 -12.91
N ARG A 186 -16.98 13.28 -12.40
CA ARG A 186 -18.35 13.31 -12.98
C ARG A 186 -18.56 14.46 -13.98
N ALA A 187 -17.50 15.16 -14.40
CA ALA A 187 -17.58 16.23 -15.40
C ALA A 187 -16.95 15.77 -16.72
#